data_AF-A0A816Z2E6-F1
#
_entry.id   AF-A0A816Z2E6-F1
#
_cell.length_a   1.000
_cell.length_b   1.000
_cell.length_c   1.000
_cell.angle_alpha   90.00
_cell.angle_beta   90.00
_cell.angle_gamma   90.00
#
_symmetry.space_group_name_H-M   'P 1'
#
loop_
_entity.id
_entity.type
_entity.pdbx_description
1 polymer ?
#
loop_
_entity_poly.entity_id
_entity_poly.type
_entity_poly.pdbx_seq_one_letter_code
_entity_poly.pdbx_strand_id
1 'polypeptide(L)'
;MHKDGIPVRPIESTIHAATTKISKFLDKILRPIFDAKCNDATIIDGASLITELSRYNKKGLFKSTTLFCAFDIRNLYTMLPQEEH
;
A
#
# COMPACT_ATOMS: atom_id res chain seq x y z
N MET A 1 -3.79 -4.32 27.47
CA MET A 1 -5.07 -3.59 27.39
C MET A 1 -5.01 -2.63 26.21
N HIS A 2 -6.05 -2.62 25.38
CA HIS A 2 -6.19 -1.70 24.25
C HIS A 2 -6.53 -0.30 24.76
N LYS A 3 -6.07 0.77 24.07
CA LYS A 3 -6.33 2.17 24.48
C LYS A 3 -7.65 2.65 23.86
N ASP A 4 -8.49 3.27 24.68
CA ASP A 4 -9.76 3.85 24.24
C ASP A 4 -9.55 4.84 23.08
N GLY A 5 -10.41 4.73 22.05
CA GLY A 5 -10.40 5.60 20.87
C GLY A 5 -9.47 5.19 19.72
N ILE A 6 -8.64 4.16 19.88
CA ILE A 6 -7.85 3.62 18.77
C ILE A 6 -8.66 2.50 18.09
N PRO A 7 -8.84 2.46 16.77
CA PRO A 7 -9.48 1.30 16.12
C PRO A 7 -8.64 0.04 16.30
N VAL A 8 -9.28 -1.07 16.72
CA VAL A 8 -8.63 -2.39 16.76
C VAL A 8 -8.29 -2.82 15.33
N ARG A 9 -7.06 -3.31 15.12
CA ARG A 9 -6.59 -3.87 13.85
C ARG A 9 -6.23 -5.35 14.07
N PRO A 10 -7.21 -6.26 14.05
CA PRO A 10 -6.92 -7.68 14.27
C PRO A 10 -6.01 -8.20 13.16
N ILE A 11 -5.04 -9.02 13.54
CA ILE A 11 -4.13 -9.71 12.61
C ILE A 11 -4.35 -11.21 12.81
N GLU A 12 -4.70 -11.89 11.73
CA GLU A 12 -4.84 -13.35 11.73
C GLU A 12 -3.45 -14.01 11.65
N SER A 13 -3.14 -14.86 12.64
CA SER A 13 -1.91 -15.66 12.64
C SER A 13 -2.17 -17.00 11.99
N THR A 14 -1.57 -17.25 10.82
CA THR A 14 -1.70 -18.51 10.09
C THR A 14 -0.54 -19.48 10.33
N ILE A 15 0.16 -19.32 11.46
CA ILE A 15 1.28 -20.19 11.83
C ILE A 15 0.74 -21.63 11.98
N HIS A 16 1.34 -22.58 11.25
CA HIS A 16 0.91 -23.99 11.12
C HIS A 16 -0.39 -24.25 10.35
N ALA A 17 -0.96 -23.27 9.65
CA ALA A 17 -2.10 -23.52 8.79
C ALA A 17 -1.72 -24.43 7.60
N ALA A 18 -2.60 -25.37 7.25
CA ALA A 18 -2.40 -26.21 6.06
C ALA A 18 -2.27 -25.38 4.77
N THR A 19 -2.84 -24.18 4.76
CA THR A 19 -2.84 -23.25 3.63
C THR A 19 -1.55 -22.45 3.47
N THR A 20 -0.64 -22.40 4.44
CA THR A 20 0.58 -21.55 4.36
C THR A 20 1.42 -21.84 3.13
N LYS A 21 1.56 -23.12 2.74
CA LYS A 21 2.32 -23.51 1.54
C LYS A 21 1.62 -23.02 0.26
N ILE A 22 0.29 -23.10 0.22
CA ILE A 22 -0.52 -22.61 -0.90
C ILE A 22 -0.38 -21.09 -1.02
N SER A 23 -0.49 -20.34 0.09
CA SER A 23 -0.33 -18.89 0.08
C SER A 23 1.05 -18.46 -0.43
N LYS A 24 2.13 -19.14 0.01
CA LYS A 24 3.49 -18.87 -0.50
C LYS A 24 3.66 -19.19 -1.98
N PHE A 25 3.00 -20.25 -2.45
CA PHE A 25 3.00 -20.62 -3.87
C PHE A 25 2.28 -19.55 -4.71
N LEU A 26 1.08 -19.14 -4.29
CA LEU A 26 0.32 -18.07 -4.95
C LEU A 26 1.09 -16.74 -4.92
N ASP A 27 1.70 -16.38 -3.80
CA ASP A 27 2.54 -15.18 -3.69
C ASP A 27 3.68 -15.20 -4.73
N LYS A 28 4.38 -16.33 -4.88
CA LYS A 28 5.43 -16.47 -5.91
C LYS A 28 4.94 -16.22 -7.33
N ILE A 29 3.70 -16.59 -7.64
CA ILE A 29 3.11 -16.41 -8.97
C ILE A 29 2.65 -14.95 -9.15
N LEU A 30 2.00 -14.38 -8.13
CA LEU A 30 1.38 -13.07 -8.22
C LEU A 30 2.37 -11.92 -8.01
N ARG A 31 3.42 -12.12 -7.22
CA ARG A 31 4.39 -11.09 -6.81
C ARG A 31 5.00 -10.34 -8.00
N PRO A 32 5.47 -10.99 -9.08
CA PRO A 32 6.05 -10.26 -10.21
C PRO A 32 5.05 -9.33 -10.91
N ILE A 33 3.78 -9.75 -11.01
CA ILE A 33 2.71 -8.96 -11.62
C ILE A 33 2.38 -7.77 -10.74
N PHE A 34 2.27 -8.01 -9.42
CA PHE A 34 2.03 -6.98 -8.42
C PHE A 34 3.16 -5.94 -8.43
N ASP A 35 4.41 -6.37 -8.34
CA ASP A 35 5.57 -5.48 -8.27
C ASP A 35 5.69 -4.62 -9.54
N ALA A 36 5.42 -5.20 -10.72
CA ALA A 36 5.41 -4.45 -11.97
C ALA A 36 4.36 -3.32 -11.96
N LYS A 37 3.16 -3.57 -11.41
CA LYS A 37 2.11 -2.55 -11.30
C LYS A 37 2.41 -1.52 -10.21
N CYS A 38 2.95 -1.95 -9.08
CA CYS A 38 3.36 -1.04 -8.01
C CYS A 38 4.45 -0.07 -8.47
N ASN A 39 5.46 -0.55 -9.19
CA ASN A 39 6.54 0.31 -9.68
C ASN A 39 6.08 1.37 -10.71
N ASP A 40 5.02 1.09 -11.46
CA ASP A 40 4.46 2.02 -12.44
C ASP A 40 3.51 3.06 -11.79
N ALA A 41 2.69 2.62 -10.82
CA ALA A 41 1.60 3.43 -10.28
C ALA A 41 1.90 4.07 -8.91
N THR A 42 2.92 3.60 -8.19
CA THR A 42 3.12 3.98 -6.78
C THR A 42 4.57 4.29 -6.45
N ILE A 43 4.76 5.22 -5.51
CA ILE A 43 6.06 5.44 -4.87
C ILE A 43 6.08 4.59 -3.60
N ILE A 44 6.97 3.59 -3.57
CA ILE A 44 6.97 2.53 -2.56
C ILE A 44 7.74 2.87 -1.28
N ASP A 45 8.57 3.91 -1.32
CA ASP A 45 9.41 4.30 -0.20
C ASP A 45 9.66 5.83 -0.14
N GLY A 46 10.08 6.29 1.04
CA GLY A 46 10.30 7.72 1.30
C GLY A 46 11.47 8.32 0.51
N ALA A 47 12.54 7.57 0.24
CA ALA A 47 13.68 8.09 -0.52
C ALA A 47 13.30 8.34 -1.99
N SER A 48 12.53 7.42 -2.58
CA SER A 48 11.94 7.56 -3.90
C SER A 48 10.99 8.77 -3.96
N LEU A 49 10.18 9.01 -2.91
CA LEU A 49 9.32 10.19 -2.83
C LEU A 49 10.11 11.50 -2.86
N ILE A 50 11.15 11.61 -2.03
CA ILE A 50 11.99 12.82 -2.00
C ILE A 50 12.69 13.04 -3.34
N THR A 51 13.18 11.97 -3.97
CA THR A 51 13.81 12.03 -5.29
C THR A 51 12.84 12.58 -6.33
N GLU A 52 11.60 12.11 -6.31
CA GLU A 52 10.57 12.59 -7.24
C GLU A 52 10.15 14.03 -7.00
N LEU A 53 9.92 14.42 -5.75
CA LEU A 53 9.60 15.81 -5.41
C LEU A 53 10.73 16.76 -5.83
N SER A 54 11.99 16.35 -5.63
CA SER A 54 13.16 17.12 -6.10
C SER A 54 13.18 17.27 -7.62
N ARG A 55 12.83 16.21 -8.36
CA ARG A 55 12.71 16.23 -9.82
C ARG A 55 11.63 17.20 -10.29
N TYR A 56 10.47 17.20 -9.63
CA TYR A 56 9.37 18.14 -9.92
C TYR A 56 9.78 19.59 -9.66
N ASN A 57 10.46 19.84 -8.54
CA ASN A 57 10.99 21.16 -8.20
C ASN A 57 11.99 21.66 -9.26
N LYS A 58 12.95 20.81 -9.66
CA LYS A 58 13.95 21.14 -10.69
C LYS A 58 13.34 21.44 -12.06
N LYS A 59 12.19 20.84 -12.37
CA LYS A 59 11.41 21.11 -13.60
C LYS A 59 10.53 22.36 -13.49
N GLY A 60 10.52 23.05 -12.36
CA GLY A 60 9.67 24.22 -12.13
C GLY A 60 8.17 23.90 -12.08
N LEU A 61 7.81 22.64 -11.75
CA LEU A 61 6.42 22.20 -11.73
C LEU A 61 5.67 22.63 -10.46
N PHE A 62 6.40 22.97 -9.40
CA PHE A 62 5.82 23.57 -8.20
C PHE A 62 5.63 25.06 -8.42
N LYS A 63 4.36 25.45 -8.56
CA LYS A 63 3.93 26.85 -8.65
C LYS A 63 3.52 27.32 -7.27
N SER A 64 3.42 28.64 -7.08
CA SER A 64 2.87 29.22 -5.85
C SER A 64 1.42 28.76 -5.57
N THR A 65 0.71 28.30 -6.60
CA THR A 65 -0.66 27.77 -6.52
C THR A 65 -0.72 26.25 -6.35
N THR A 66 0.42 25.56 -6.26
CA THR A 66 0.44 24.10 -6.05
C THR A 66 -0.02 23.77 -4.64
N LEU A 67 -1.01 22.87 -4.53
CA LEU A 67 -1.52 22.36 -3.27
C LEU A 67 -1.01 20.94 -3.04
N PHE A 68 -0.58 20.67 -1.81
CA PHE A 68 -0.28 19.32 -1.36
C PHE A 68 -1.47 18.78 -0.58
N CYS A 69 -2.03 17.67 -1.06
CA CYS A 69 -3.16 17.00 -0.44
C CYS A 69 -2.70 15.67 0.12
N ALA A 70 -3.08 15.38 1.37
CA ALA A 70 -2.89 14.07 1.98
C ALA A 70 -4.27 13.46 2.25
N PHE A 71 -4.42 12.19 1.90
CA PHE A 71 -5.60 11.39 2.22
C PHE A 71 -5.15 10.07 2.82
N ASP A 72 -5.94 9.55 3.75
CA ASP A 72 -5.71 8.27 4.41
C ASP A 72 -6.87 7.33 4.06
N ILE A 73 -6.52 6.15 3.53
CA ILE A 73 -7.50 5.11 3.22
C ILE A 73 -7.65 4.23 4.46
N ARG A 74 -8.81 4.33 5.11
CA ARG A 74 -9.13 3.51 6.28
C ARG A 74 -9.58 2.12 5.85
N ASN A 75 -9.23 1.12 6.66
CA ASN A 75 -9.73 -0.26 6.53
C ASN A 75 -9.49 -0.90 5.15
N LEU A 76 -8.38 -0.55 4.49
CA LEU A 76 -8.06 -0.98 3.12
C LEU A 76 -8.30 -2.48 2.87
N TYR A 77 -7.78 -3.34 3.76
CA TYR A 77 -7.90 -4.79 3.60
C TYR A 77 -9.31 -5.33 3.81
N THR A 78 -10.10 -4.73 4.71
CA THR A 78 -11.47 -5.20 4.99
C THR A 78 -12.52 -4.57 4.08
N MET A 79 -12.12 -3.56 3.29
CA MET A 79 -12.98 -2.87 2.33
C MET A 79 -12.67 -3.25 0.88
N LEU A 80 -11.83 -4.26 0.64
CA LEU A 80 -11.63 -4.81 -0.69
C LEU A 80 -12.96 -5.38 -1.20
N PRO A 81 -13.49 -4.92 -2.35
CA PRO A 81 -14.71 -5.46 -2.92
C PRO A 81 -14.59 -6.97 -3.06
N GLN A 82 -15.51 -7.70 -2.41
CA GLN A 82 -15.70 -9.12 -2.67
C GLN A 82 -16.70 -9.17 -3.83
N GLU A 83 -16.33 -9.65 -5.01
CA GLU A 83 -17.34 -9.92 -6.03
C GLU A 83 -18.29 -11.02 -5.51
N GLU A 84 -19.59 -10.71 -5.49
CA GLU A 84 -20.68 -11.66 -5.29
C GLU A 84 -20.98 -12.33 -6.64
N HIS A 85 -20.70 -13.62 -6.78
CA HIS A 85 -21.43 -14.50 -7.69
C HIS A 85 -21.49 -15.92 -7.12
#